data_AF-A0A0D6JCC3-F1
#
_entry.id   AF-A0A0D6JCC3-F1
#
_cell.length_a   1.000
_cell.length_b   1.000
_cell.length_c   1.000
_cell.angle_alpha   90.00
_cell.angle_beta   90.00
_cell.angle_gamma   90.00
#
_symmetry.space_group_name_H-M   'P 1'
#
loop_
_entity.id
_entity.type
_entity.pdbx_description
1 polymer ?
#
loop_
_entity_poly.entity_id
_entity_poly.type
_entity_poly.pdbx_seq_one_letter_code
_entity_poly.pdbx_strand_id
1 'polypeptide(L)'
;MLARLLSGIVRPGGDTVKKKPAAIPPRQPPRVPVSPSDTRSAPDPFSIVLPAIAALGAVSSIASINWAAQDKTPDRSKPKRKAGTALRDLETCCLGLTEIFRRFQKHPKLFCGEGASPNSPLKFGVHSARVSPDSARVFQQIVNDVASMLVLASQNAFDVMSAVEDGEINAPEELFFGFGECQQKLNELIQSRATLKTTVEVGLEVSERLTSLVRDMKTYRLE
;
A
#
# COMPACT_ATOMS: atom_id res chain seq x y z
N MET A 1 31.22 84.58 24.79
CA MET A 1 30.65 85.16 26.02
C MET A 1 30.48 84.04 27.03
N LEU A 2 31.26 84.08 28.12
CA LEU A 2 31.17 83.43 29.45
C LEU A 2 30.32 82.14 29.62
N ALA A 3 30.75 81.06 30.29
CA ALA A 3 31.74 80.92 31.37
C ALA A 3 32.33 79.50 31.46
N ARG A 4 33.55 79.44 31.99
CA ARG A 4 34.39 78.26 32.29
C ARG A 4 34.40 78.02 33.82
N LEU A 5 34.79 76.79 34.21
CA LEU A 5 35.36 76.34 35.50
C LEU A 5 34.34 76.15 36.64
N LEU A 6 34.26 75.00 37.32
CA LEU A 6 35.25 74.41 38.26
C LEU A 6 35.11 72.86 38.25
N SER A 7 36.11 72.06 37.88
CA SER A 7 37.20 71.47 38.71
C SER A 7 36.77 70.63 39.94
N GLY A 8 36.93 69.31 39.81
CA GLY A 8 37.58 68.45 40.82
C GLY A 8 36.71 67.46 41.60
N ILE A 9 36.96 66.14 41.41
CA ILE A 9 37.33 65.11 42.42
C ILE A 9 37.16 63.69 41.82
N VAL A 10 37.94 62.75 42.36
CA VAL A 10 38.57 61.55 41.76
C VAL A 10 37.81 60.23 42.03
N ARG A 11 37.64 59.41 40.96
CA ARG A 11 37.65 57.91 40.79
C ARG A 11 36.76 57.00 41.71
N PRO A 12 36.76 55.65 41.54
CA PRO A 12 36.17 54.84 40.45
C PRO A 12 35.21 53.75 41.00
N GLY A 13 34.27 53.23 40.21
CA GLY A 13 33.42 52.11 40.63
C GLY A 13 32.96 51.29 39.45
N GLY A 14 33.52 50.08 39.31
CA GLY A 14 33.25 49.18 38.20
C GLY A 14 31.81 48.66 38.18
N ASP A 15 31.20 48.73 37.01
CA ASP A 15 29.89 48.15 36.74
C ASP A 15 29.96 46.62 36.86
N THR A 16 29.24 46.11 37.86
CA THR A 16 29.00 44.69 38.05
C THR A 16 27.96 44.22 37.03
N VAL A 17 28.42 43.51 36.00
CA VAL A 17 27.57 42.72 35.11
C VAL A 17 26.86 41.65 35.95
N LYS A 18 25.57 41.85 36.24
CA LYS A 18 24.70 40.83 36.86
C LYS A 18 24.56 39.63 35.92
N LYS A 19 25.35 38.59 36.17
CA LYS A 19 25.28 37.29 35.50
C LYS A 19 23.97 36.60 35.92
N LYS A 20 23.02 36.52 34.98
CA LYS A 20 21.74 35.80 35.14
C LYS A 20 22.06 34.31 35.39
N PRO A 21 21.56 33.66 36.47
CA PRO A 21 21.84 32.25 36.71
C PRO A 21 21.18 31.39 35.63
N ALA A 22 21.95 30.44 35.09
CA ALA A 22 21.48 29.49 34.09
C ALA A 22 20.33 28.64 34.66
N ALA A 23 19.21 28.61 33.95
CA ALA A 23 18.07 27.77 34.30
C ALA A 23 18.48 26.29 34.23
N ILE A 24 18.28 25.56 35.32
CA ILE A 24 18.44 24.11 35.40
C ILE A 24 17.35 23.49 34.50
N PRO A 25 17.69 22.63 33.52
CA PRO A 25 16.67 21.96 32.71
C PRO A 25 15.80 21.08 33.62
N PRO A 26 14.48 20.98 33.37
CA PRO A 26 13.60 20.19 34.22
C PRO A 26 14.07 18.74 34.25
N ARG A 27 14.23 18.19 35.47
CA ARG A 27 14.54 16.77 35.69
C ARG A 27 13.51 15.95 34.91
N GLN A 28 14.00 15.15 33.95
CA GLN A 28 13.16 14.15 33.29
C GLN A 28 12.53 13.27 34.38
N PRO A 29 11.22 13.02 34.33
CA PRO A 29 10.60 12.05 35.24
C PRO A 29 11.30 10.70 35.04
N PRO A 30 11.41 9.86 36.11
CA PRO A 30 12.06 8.57 36.01
C PRO A 30 11.47 7.79 34.84
N ARG A 31 12.33 7.31 33.93
CA ARG A 31 11.90 6.42 32.83
C ARG A 31 11.20 5.25 33.50
N VAL A 32 9.88 5.15 33.28
CA VAL A 32 9.10 3.98 33.67
C VAL A 32 9.80 2.79 33.01
N PRO A 33 10.21 1.74 33.77
CA PRO A 33 10.81 0.58 33.18
C PRO A 33 9.83 0.00 32.16
N VAL A 34 10.24 -0.03 30.89
CA VAL A 34 9.46 -0.63 29.82
C VAL A 34 9.31 -2.11 30.18
N SER A 35 8.07 -2.54 30.42
CA SER A 35 7.78 -3.96 30.67
C SER A 35 8.31 -4.81 29.51
N PRO A 36 8.78 -6.05 29.75
CA PRO A 36 9.43 -6.93 28.76
C PRO A 36 8.53 -7.38 27.59
N SER A 37 7.31 -6.84 27.48
CA SER A 37 6.56 -6.82 26.23
C SER A 37 7.15 -5.76 25.29
N ASP A 38 8.35 -6.03 24.75
CA ASP A 38 8.99 -5.17 23.75
C ASP A 38 8.09 -5.10 22.51
N THR A 39 7.21 -4.09 22.48
CA THR A 39 6.36 -3.80 21.34
C THR A 39 7.21 -3.11 20.28
N ARG A 40 7.47 -3.82 19.18
CA ARG A 40 8.15 -3.24 18.02
C ARG A 40 7.15 -2.35 17.27
N SER A 41 7.63 -1.26 16.68
CA SER A 41 6.83 -0.54 15.69
C SER A 41 6.69 -1.46 14.48
N ALA A 42 5.46 -1.84 14.13
CA ALA A 42 5.22 -2.48 12.84
C ALA A 42 5.55 -1.51 11.72
N PRO A 43 6.07 -1.99 10.58
CA PRO A 43 6.12 -1.18 9.38
C PRO A 43 4.71 -0.70 9.02
N ASP A 44 4.64 0.41 8.29
CA ASP A 44 3.36 0.96 7.86
C ASP A 44 2.55 -0.07 7.04
N PRO A 45 1.33 -0.45 7.44
CA PRO A 45 0.52 -1.40 6.68
C PRO A 45 0.20 -0.93 5.25
N PHE A 46 0.24 0.37 4.99
CA PHE A 46 0.08 0.87 3.62
C PHE A 46 1.17 0.36 2.68
N SER A 47 2.37 0.04 3.19
CA SER A 47 3.45 -0.58 2.42
C SER A 47 3.15 -1.99 1.91
N ILE A 48 2.10 -2.63 2.43
CA ILE A 48 1.65 -3.97 2.00
C ILE A 48 0.32 -3.88 1.27
N VAL A 49 -0.63 -3.11 1.81
CA VAL A 49 -1.96 -2.96 1.19
C VAL A 49 -1.85 -2.34 -0.20
N LEU A 50 -0.96 -1.36 -0.40
CA LEU A 50 -0.78 -0.75 -1.72
C LEU A 50 -0.25 -1.75 -2.77
N PRO A 51 0.81 -2.53 -2.52
CA PRO A 51 1.20 -3.64 -3.41
C PRO A 51 0.11 -4.69 -3.64
N ALA A 52 -0.70 -5.03 -2.63
CA ALA A 52 -1.81 -5.97 -2.81
C ALA A 52 -2.90 -5.41 -3.74
N ILE A 53 -3.22 -4.12 -3.61
CA ILE A 53 -4.12 -3.40 -4.53
C ILE A 53 -3.50 -3.32 -5.92
N ALA A 54 -2.20 -3.06 -6.04
CA ALA A 54 -1.50 -3.06 -7.33
C ALA A 54 -1.55 -4.43 -8.02
N ALA A 55 -1.46 -5.53 -7.27
CA ALA A 55 -1.61 -6.88 -7.80
C ALA A 55 -3.02 -7.13 -8.35
N LEU A 56 -4.07 -6.69 -7.64
CA LEU A 56 -5.44 -6.71 -8.19
C LEU A 56 -5.57 -5.82 -9.44
N GLY A 57 -4.92 -4.65 -9.41
CA GLY A 57 -4.84 -3.73 -10.54
C GLY A 57 -4.28 -4.41 -11.80
N ALA A 58 -3.19 -5.16 -11.64
CA ALA A 58 -2.56 -5.91 -12.73
C ALA A 58 -3.47 -6.99 -13.32
N VAL A 59 -4.31 -7.65 -12.51
CA VAL A 59 -5.32 -8.58 -13.05
C VAL A 59 -6.45 -7.82 -13.75
N SER A 60 -6.94 -6.74 -13.13
CA SER A 60 -8.03 -5.94 -13.69
C SER A 60 -7.67 -5.23 -15.01
N SER A 61 -6.37 -5.02 -15.28
CA SER A 61 -5.90 -4.42 -16.54
C SER A 61 -6.18 -5.27 -17.77
N ILE A 62 -6.60 -6.53 -17.62
CA ILE A 62 -7.14 -7.35 -18.72
C ILE A 62 -8.27 -6.61 -19.48
N ALA A 63 -8.98 -5.69 -18.80
CA ALA A 63 -9.96 -4.80 -19.43
C ALA A 63 -9.41 -3.96 -20.60
N SER A 64 -8.10 -3.68 -20.61
CA SER A 64 -7.46 -2.86 -21.64
C SER A 64 -7.37 -3.54 -23.01
N ILE A 65 -7.60 -4.86 -23.11
CA ILE A 65 -7.60 -5.59 -24.37
C ILE A 65 -8.61 -5.02 -25.37
N ASN A 66 -9.79 -4.59 -24.91
CA ASN A 66 -10.83 -3.99 -25.77
C ASN A 66 -10.34 -2.76 -26.54
N TRP A 67 -9.29 -2.09 -26.04
CA TRP A 67 -8.75 -0.86 -26.63
C TRP A 67 -7.46 -1.09 -27.40
N ALA A 68 -6.63 -2.07 -27.00
CA ALA A 68 -5.32 -2.34 -27.60
C ALA A 68 -5.37 -3.30 -28.81
N ALA A 69 -6.37 -4.18 -28.88
CA ALA A 69 -6.45 -5.21 -29.94
C ALA A 69 -6.75 -4.63 -31.35
N GLN A 70 -7.05 -3.33 -31.47
CA GLN A 70 -7.25 -2.68 -32.77
C GLN A 70 -5.94 -2.39 -33.50
N ASP A 71 -4.82 -2.22 -32.79
CA ASP A 71 -3.50 -1.98 -33.39
C ASP A 71 -2.69 -3.27 -33.42
N LYS A 72 -2.91 -4.11 -34.46
CA LYS A 72 -2.08 -5.28 -34.74
C LYS A 72 -0.65 -4.85 -35.04
N THR A 73 0.20 -4.81 -34.02
CA THR A 73 1.64 -4.60 -34.18
C THR A 73 2.32 -5.94 -34.52
N PRO A 74 2.92 -6.09 -35.71
CA PRO A 74 3.38 -7.38 -36.23
C PRO A 74 4.63 -7.96 -35.54
N ASP A 75 5.19 -7.31 -34.52
CA ASP A 75 6.48 -7.66 -33.91
C ASP A 75 6.38 -7.92 -32.38
N ARG A 76 5.22 -8.39 -31.92
CA ARG A 76 4.97 -8.66 -30.49
C ARG A 76 5.67 -9.95 -30.05
N SER A 77 6.20 -9.94 -28.83
CA SER A 77 6.76 -11.13 -28.18
C SER A 77 5.66 -12.16 -27.97
N LYS A 78 5.72 -13.30 -28.68
CA LYS A 78 4.78 -14.40 -28.47
C LYS A 78 4.91 -14.96 -27.05
N PRO A 79 3.81 -15.12 -26.31
CA PRO A 79 3.86 -15.75 -24.99
C PRO A 79 4.40 -17.17 -25.14
N LYS A 80 5.37 -17.54 -24.28
CA LYS A 80 5.96 -18.90 -24.28
C LYS A 80 5.04 -19.93 -23.62
N ARG A 81 4.02 -19.50 -22.88
CA ARG A 81 3.13 -20.35 -22.07
C ARG A 81 1.78 -20.54 -22.76
N LYS A 82 1.23 -21.76 -22.69
CA LYS A 82 -0.11 -22.10 -23.20
C LYS A 82 -1.20 -21.33 -22.43
N ALA A 83 -2.21 -20.81 -23.12
CA ALA A 83 -3.34 -20.09 -22.52
C ALA A 83 -3.97 -20.82 -21.32
N GLY A 84 -4.14 -22.14 -21.42
CA GLY A 84 -4.73 -22.95 -20.35
C GLY A 84 -3.91 -22.97 -19.05
N THR A 85 -2.58 -22.91 -19.14
CA THR A 85 -1.71 -22.81 -17.96
C THR A 85 -1.75 -21.40 -17.40
N ALA A 86 -1.66 -20.37 -18.26
CA ALA A 86 -1.72 -18.97 -17.83
C ALA A 86 -3.02 -18.66 -17.06
N LEU A 87 -4.17 -19.12 -17.55
CA LEU A 87 -5.46 -18.95 -16.87
C LEU A 87 -5.54 -19.68 -15.51
N ARG A 88 -4.96 -20.88 -15.41
CA ARG A 88 -4.92 -21.64 -14.15
C ARG A 88 -4.04 -20.94 -13.12
N ASP A 89 -2.88 -20.47 -13.55
CA ASP A 89 -1.95 -19.74 -12.68
C ASP A 89 -2.55 -18.39 -12.26
N LEU A 90 -3.27 -17.71 -13.17
CA LEU A 90 -3.99 -16.47 -12.86
C LEU A 90 -5.13 -16.70 -11.86
N GLU A 91 -5.92 -17.77 -12.01
CA GLU A 91 -6.95 -18.13 -11.02
C GLU A 91 -6.33 -18.39 -9.64
N THR A 92 -5.20 -19.09 -9.61
CA THR A 92 -4.44 -19.34 -8.38
C THR A 92 -3.96 -18.03 -7.73
N CYS A 93 -3.52 -17.06 -8.54
CA CYS A 93 -3.16 -15.72 -8.04
C CYS A 93 -4.38 -14.99 -7.45
N CYS A 94 -5.55 -15.05 -8.10
CA CYS A 94 -6.76 -14.41 -7.59
C CYS A 94 -7.21 -15.03 -6.25
N LEU A 95 -7.13 -16.36 -6.11
CA LEU A 95 -7.39 -17.05 -4.85
C LEU A 95 -6.38 -16.68 -3.76
N GLY A 96 -5.10 -16.58 -4.10
CA GLY A 96 -4.04 -16.13 -3.20
C GLY A 96 -4.27 -14.70 -2.69
N LEU A 97 -4.61 -13.78 -3.60
CA LEU A 97 -4.98 -12.41 -3.26
C LEU A 97 -6.23 -12.36 -2.37
N THR A 98 -7.24 -13.16 -2.67
CA THR A 98 -8.44 -13.26 -1.84
C THR A 98 -8.10 -13.67 -0.41
N GLU A 99 -7.24 -14.67 -0.23
CA GLU A 99 -6.81 -15.09 1.12
C GLU A 99 -5.98 -14.02 1.83
N ILE A 100 -5.12 -13.28 1.11
CA ILE A 100 -4.39 -12.13 1.65
C ILE A 100 -5.38 -11.08 2.20
N PHE A 101 -6.40 -10.70 1.43
CA PHE A 101 -7.39 -9.72 1.88
C PHE A 101 -8.23 -10.23 3.06
N ARG A 102 -8.59 -11.53 3.09
CA ARG A 102 -9.23 -12.14 4.27
C ARG A 102 -8.31 -12.08 5.49
N ARG A 103 -6.99 -12.28 5.33
CA ARG A 103 -6.03 -12.13 6.43
C ARG A 103 -5.90 -10.69 6.91
N PHE A 104 -5.96 -9.70 6.02
CA PHE A 104 -6.04 -8.30 6.42
C PHE A 104 -7.25 -8.04 7.33
N GLN A 105 -8.43 -8.55 6.95
CA GLN A 105 -9.65 -8.42 7.76
C GLN A 105 -9.58 -9.18 9.10
N LYS A 106 -8.90 -10.34 9.15
CA LYS A 106 -8.68 -11.09 10.40
C LYS A 106 -7.72 -10.37 11.36
N HIS A 107 -6.91 -9.42 10.87
CA HIS A 107 -5.96 -8.67 11.67
C HIS A 107 -6.15 -7.15 11.53
N PRO A 108 -7.31 -6.60 11.95
CA PRO A 108 -7.68 -5.21 11.66
C PRO A 108 -6.80 -4.18 12.39
N LYS A 109 -6.24 -4.54 13.55
CA LYS A 109 -5.23 -3.73 14.25
C LYS A 109 -3.93 -3.54 13.47
N LEU A 110 -3.61 -4.49 12.58
CA LEU A 110 -2.42 -4.41 11.73
C LEU A 110 -2.75 -3.75 10.41
N PHE A 111 -3.86 -4.12 9.77
CA PHE A 111 -4.09 -3.80 8.35
C PHE A 111 -5.32 -2.96 8.06
N CYS A 112 -6.15 -2.61 9.05
CA CYS A 112 -7.37 -1.81 8.85
C CYS A 112 -7.35 -0.47 9.60
N GLY A 113 -6.23 -0.10 10.22
CA GLY A 113 -6.05 1.21 10.84
C GLY A 113 -6.63 1.34 12.24
N GLU A 114 -7.10 0.25 12.88
CA GLU A 114 -7.59 0.28 14.26
C GLU A 114 -6.52 0.62 15.31
N GLY A 115 -5.22 0.57 14.93
CA GLY A 115 -4.09 1.01 15.75
C GLY A 115 -3.65 2.45 15.51
N ALA A 116 -4.27 3.15 14.55
CA ALA A 116 -3.98 4.53 14.16
C ALA A 116 -5.29 5.35 14.15
N SER A 117 -5.26 6.60 13.66
CA SER A 117 -6.51 7.37 13.49
C SER A 117 -7.38 6.68 12.43
N PRO A 118 -8.59 6.17 12.77
CA PRO A 118 -9.39 5.32 11.89
C PRO A 118 -9.90 6.04 10.63
N ASN A 119 -9.95 7.38 10.68
CA ASN A 119 -10.36 8.23 9.56
C ASN A 119 -9.17 8.75 8.73
N SER A 120 -7.96 8.25 9.00
CA SER A 120 -6.78 8.66 8.26
C SER A 120 -6.82 8.12 6.83
N PRO A 121 -6.57 8.96 5.81
CA PRO A 121 -6.51 8.52 4.42
C PRO A 121 -5.35 7.55 4.19
N LEU A 122 -5.40 6.76 3.12
CA LEU A 122 -4.28 5.96 2.62
C LEU A 122 -3.04 6.84 2.36
N LYS A 123 -2.11 6.87 3.31
CA LYS A 123 -0.88 7.66 3.24
C LYS A 123 0.24 7.01 4.05
N PHE A 124 1.45 7.04 3.49
CA PHE A 124 2.65 6.58 4.17
C PHE A 124 2.96 7.35 5.47
N GLY A 125 3.42 6.61 6.47
CA GLY A 125 3.82 7.09 7.80
C GLY A 125 2.67 7.33 8.77
N VAL A 126 1.41 7.07 8.38
CA VAL A 126 0.23 7.45 9.20
C VAL A 126 -0.36 6.26 9.96
N HIS A 127 -0.13 5.03 9.49
CA HIS A 127 -0.83 3.84 10.00
C HIS A 127 0.05 2.89 10.81
N SER A 128 1.33 3.23 11.03
CA SER A 128 2.25 2.42 11.84
C SER A 128 1.81 2.39 13.31
N ALA A 129 1.57 1.18 13.83
CA ALA A 129 1.23 0.95 15.23
C ALA A 129 2.30 0.09 15.94
N ARG A 130 2.34 0.20 17.27
CA ARG A 130 3.13 -0.73 18.10
C ARG A 130 2.45 -2.09 18.12
N VAL A 131 3.22 -3.16 17.92
CA VAL A 131 2.69 -4.52 17.80
C VAL A 131 3.47 -5.52 18.65
N SER A 132 2.82 -6.64 18.97
CA SER A 132 3.47 -7.77 19.63
C SER A 132 4.45 -8.49 18.69
N PRO A 133 5.42 -9.27 19.22
CA PRO A 133 6.30 -10.10 18.39
C PRO A 133 5.56 -11.06 17.46
N ASP A 134 4.44 -11.65 17.91
CA ASP A 134 3.65 -12.57 17.09
C ASP A 134 2.95 -11.84 15.94
N SER A 135 2.40 -10.65 16.20
CA SER A 135 1.84 -9.78 15.17
C SER A 135 2.89 -9.34 14.15
N ALA A 136 4.14 -9.12 14.58
CA ALA A 136 5.24 -8.78 13.68
C ALA A 136 5.59 -9.96 12.74
N ARG A 137 5.52 -11.21 13.23
CA ARG A 137 5.71 -12.41 12.39
C ARG A 137 4.60 -12.53 11.34
N VAL A 138 3.35 -12.33 11.74
CA VAL A 138 2.19 -12.31 10.82
C VAL A 138 2.38 -11.25 9.74
N PHE A 139 2.81 -10.05 10.13
CA PHE A 139 3.10 -8.97 9.19
C PHE A 139 4.15 -9.38 8.16
N GLN A 140 5.30 -9.91 8.62
CA GLN A 140 6.37 -10.37 7.72
C GLN A 140 5.94 -11.49 6.78
N GLN A 141 5.13 -12.43 7.26
CA GLN A 141 4.60 -13.50 6.40
C GLN A 141 3.74 -12.92 5.28
N ILE A 142 2.84 -11.98 5.61
CA ILE A 142 1.96 -11.37 4.62
C ILE A 142 2.75 -10.48 3.63
N VAL A 143 3.84 -9.82 4.06
CA VAL A 143 4.74 -9.12 3.12
C VAL A 143 5.22 -10.06 2.01
N ASN A 144 5.68 -11.25 2.39
CA ASN A 144 6.23 -12.23 1.44
C ASN A 144 5.14 -12.78 0.50
N ASP A 145 3.96 -13.06 1.05
CA ASP A 145 2.80 -13.51 0.28
C ASP A 145 2.40 -12.45 -0.77
N VAL A 146 2.30 -11.19 -0.36
CA VAL A 146 1.97 -10.06 -1.25
C VAL A 146 3.04 -9.82 -2.31
N ALA A 147 4.31 -9.86 -1.94
CA ALA A 147 5.41 -9.67 -2.89
C ALA A 147 5.39 -10.74 -3.99
N SER A 148 5.12 -11.99 -3.61
CA SER A 148 5.00 -13.11 -4.54
C SER A 148 3.76 -12.95 -5.45
N MET A 149 2.61 -12.59 -4.88
CA MET A 149 1.38 -12.39 -5.65
C MET A 149 1.46 -11.21 -6.63
N LEU A 150 2.13 -10.11 -6.27
CA LEU A 150 2.29 -8.95 -7.15
C LEU A 150 3.01 -9.33 -8.45
N VAL A 151 4.12 -10.06 -8.35
CA VAL A 151 4.91 -10.48 -9.51
C VAL A 151 4.13 -11.49 -10.35
N LEU A 152 3.59 -12.54 -9.71
CA LEU A 152 2.89 -13.61 -10.41
C LEU A 152 1.60 -13.13 -11.07
N ALA A 153 0.80 -12.30 -10.39
CA ALA A 153 -0.41 -11.73 -10.96
C ALA A 153 -0.13 -10.91 -12.21
N SER A 154 0.91 -10.07 -12.19
CA SER A 154 1.31 -9.24 -13.33
C SER A 154 1.73 -10.09 -14.53
N GLN A 155 2.57 -11.10 -14.31
CA GLN A 155 3.03 -12.00 -15.37
C GLN A 155 1.89 -12.83 -15.96
N ASN A 156 1.04 -13.40 -15.10
CA ASN A 156 -0.05 -14.27 -15.54
C ASN A 156 -1.16 -13.45 -16.25
N ALA A 157 -1.44 -12.23 -15.78
CA ALA A 157 -2.37 -11.34 -16.47
C ALA A 157 -1.86 -10.98 -17.87
N PHE A 158 -0.58 -10.62 -18.00
CA PHE A 158 0.02 -10.32 -19.30
C PHE A 158 -0.02 -11.51 -20.28
N ASP A 159 0.25 -12.72 -19.80
CA ASP A 159 0.18 -13.92 -20.63
C ASP A 159 -1.27 -14.23 -21.05
N VAL A 160 -2.25 -14.01 -20.18
CA VAL A 160 -3.68 -14.13 -20.53
C VAL A 160 -4.08 -13.07 -21.56
N MET A 161 -3.67 -11.81 -21.39
CA MET A 161 -3.91 -10.76 -22.38
C MET A 161 -3.33 -11.15 -23.75
N SER A 162 -2.13 -11.72 -23.74
CA SER A 162 -1.49 -12.20 -24.97
C SER A 162 -2.23 -13.36 -25.62
N ALA A 163 -2.69 -14.33 -24.84
CA ALA A 163 -3.49 -15.44 -25.35
C ALA A 163 -4.83 -14.97 -25.96
N VAL A 164 -5.44 -13.91 -25.44
CA VAL A 164 -6.64 -13.31 -26.05
C VAL A 164 -6.29 -12.66 -27.39
N GLU A 165 -5.23 -11.85 -27.45
CA GLU A 165 -4.80 -11.19 -28.68
C GLU A 165 -4.38 -12.18 -29.78
N ASP A 166 -3.74 -13.29 -29.39
CA ASP A 166 -3.33 -14.37 -30.29
C ASP A 166 -4.52 -15.24 -30.75
N GLY A 167 -5.72 -15.03 -30.19
CA GLY A 167 -6.93 -15.78 -30.53
C GLY A 167 -7.03 -17.15 -29.87
N GLU A 168 -6.18 -17.50 -28.90
CA GLU A 168 -6.30 -18.73 -28.09
C GLU A 168 -7.49 -18.66 -27.11
N ILE A 169 -7.93 -17.46 -26.76
CA ILE A 169 -9.10 -17.20 -25.90
C ILE A 169 -10.06 -16.28 -26.66
N ASN A 170 -11.28 -16.75 -26.90
CA ASN A 170 -12.33 -15.99 -27.59
C ASN A 170 -13.48 -15.65 -26.62
N ALA A 171 -13.22 -14.70 -25.72
CA ALA A 171 -14.18 -14.25 -24.73
C ALA A 171 -15.05 -13.08 -25.24
N PRO A 172 -16.32 -12.98 -24.80
CA PRO A 172 -17.20 -11.89 -25.20
C PRO A 172 -16.82 -10.57 -24.53
N GLU A 173 -17.20 -9.44 -25.14
CA GLU A 173 -16.83 -8.09 -24.71
C GLU A 173 -17.27 -7.79 -23.27
N GLU A 174 -18.44 -8.31 -22.88
CA GLU A 174 -19.05 -8.15 -21.57
C GLU A 174 -18.14 -8.68 -20.45
N LEU A 175 -17.34 -9.71 -20.73
CA LEU A 175 -16.41 -10.25 -19.74
C LEU A 175 -15.31 -9.23 -19.44
N PHE A 176 -14.79 -8.53 -20.45
CA PHE A 176 -13.76 -7.50 -20.29
C PHE A 176 -14.31 -6.25 -19.59
N PHE A 177 -15.59 -5.89 -19.81
CA PHE A 177 -16.25 -4.85 -19.01
C PHE A 177 -16.25 -5.19 -17.51
N GLY A 178 -16.47 -6.46 -17.15
CA GLY A 178 -16.37 -6.91 -15.77
C GLY A 178 -14.99 -6.68 -15.14
N PHE A 179 -13.90 -6.88 -15.90
CA PHE A 179 -12.55 -6.51 -15.45
C PHE A 179 -12.40 -4.99 -15.31
N GLY A 180 -13.00 -4.22 -16.21
CA GLY A 180 -13.00 -2.76 -16.20
C GLY A 180 -13.71 -2.16 -14.97
N GLU A 181 -14.84 -2.75 -14.57
CA GLU A 181 -15.54 -2.38 -13.33
C GLU A 181 -14.66 -2.60 -12.09
N CYS A 182 -13.95 -3.73 -12.04
CA CYS A 182 -12.97 -3.99 -10.98
C CYS A 182 -11.85 -2.94 -10.98
N GLN A 183 -11.29 -2.62 -12.15
CA GLN A 183 -10.25 -1.61 -12.28
C GLN A 183 -10.73 -0.23 -11.80
N GLN A 184 -11.96 0.15 -12.17
CA GLN A 184 -12.56 1.42 -11.77
C GLN A 184 -12.74 1.51 -10.25
N LYS A 185 -13.25 0.46 -9.60
CA LYS A 185 -13.35 0.39 -8.13
C LYS A 185 -11.98 0.59 -7.45
N LEU A 186 -10.92 0.00 -7.99
CA LEU A 186 -9.57 0.17 -7.45
C LEU A 186 -9.04 1.60 -7.66
N ASN A 187 -9.29 2.20 -8.82
CA ASN A 187 -8.94 3.60 -9.09
C ASN A 187 -9.62 4.56 -8.12
N GLU A 188 -10.90 4.33 -7.82
CA GLU A 188 -11.69 5.15 -6.89
C GLU A 188 -11.09 5.15 -5.48
N LEU A 189 -10.55 4.02 -5.00
CA LEU A 189 -9.87 3.96 -3.70
C LEU A 189 -8.68 4.92 -3.62
N ILE A 190 -7.89 4.98 -4.70
CA ILE A 190 -6.69 5.83 -4.79
C ILE A 190 -7.10 7.30 -4.93
N GLN A 191 -8.03 7.59 -5.84
CA GLN A 191 -8.48 8.96 -6.14
C GLN A 191 -9.21 9.61 -4.97
N SER A 192 -10.11 8.87 -4.32
CA SER A 192 -10.88 9.36 -3.16
C SER A 192 -10.08 9.39 -1.85
N ARG A 193 -8.83 8.88 -1.87
CA ARG A 193 -8.00 8.69 -0.67
C ARG A 193 -8.78 7.93 0.41
N ALA A 194 -9.31 6.78 0.03
CA ALA A 194 -10.09 5.93 0.92
C ALA A 194 -9.37 5.64 2.24
N THR A 195 -10.12 5.21 3.27
CA THR A 195 -9.51 4.75 4.51
C THR A 195 -8.85 3.38 4.29
N LEU A 196 -7.92 3.01 5.19
CA LEU A 196 -7.28 1.70 5.12
C LEU A 196 -8.29 0.55 5.25
N LYS A 197 -9.28 0.69 6.14
CA LYS A 197 -10.38 -0.27 6.29
C LYS A 197 -11.18 -0.43 4.99
N THR A 198 -11.68 0.67 4.43
CA THR A 198 -12.44 0.66 3.16
C THR A 198 -11.64 0.01 2.04
N THR A 199 -10.33 0.28 1.98
CA THR A 199 -9.43 -0.29 0.97
C THR A 199 -9.33 -1.81 1.09
N VAL A 200 -9.23 -2.33 2.32
CA VAL A 200 -9.19 -3.77 2.56
C VAL A 200 -10.53 -4.45 2.22
N GLU A 201 -11.65 -3.82 2.57
CA GLU A 201 -13.00 -4.32 2.28
C GLU A 201 -13.25 -4.39 0.77
N VAL A 202 -13.03 -3.29 0.05
CA VAL A 202 -13.19 -3.25 -1.41
C VAL A 202 -12.19 -4.16 -2.11
N GLY A 203 -10.94 -4.24 -1.62
CA GLY A 203 -9.95 -5.15 -2.17
C GLY A 203 -10.37 -6.62 -2.07
N LEU A 204 -11.01 -7.03 -0.98
CA LEU A 204 -11.56 -8.38 -0.86
C LEU A 204 -12.66 -8.61 -1.90
N GLU A 205 -13.64 -7.69 -1.99
CA GLU A 205 -14.74 -7.78 -2.96
C GLU A 205 -14.21 -7.90 -4.40
N VAL A 206 -13.25 -7.04 -4.77
CA VAL A 206 -12.62 -7.05 -6.09
C VAL A 206 -11.89 -8.38 -6.34
N SER A 207 -11.16 -8.91 -5.35
CA SER A 207 -10.46 -10.19 -5.51
C SER A 207 -11.40 -11.39 -5.76
N GLU A 208 -12.56 -11.41 -5.10
CA GLU A 208 -13.58 -12.45 -5.31
C GLU A 208 -14.27 -12.32 -6.67
N ARG A 209 -14.53 -11.08 -7.09
CA ARG A 209 -15.07 -10.79 -8.42
C ARG A 209 -14.10 -11.18 -9.53
N LEU A 210 -12.83 -10.81 -9.42
CA LEU A 210 -11.78 -11.18 -10.38
C LEU A 210 -11.62 -12.70 -10.46
N THR A 211 -11.68 -13.41 -9.32
CA THR A 211 -11.66 -14.88 -9.31
C THR A 211 -12.80 -15.46 -10.15
N SER A 212 -14.00 -14.90 -10.04
CA SER A 212 -15.16 -15.34 -10.82
C SER A 212 -14.98 -15.04 -12.31
N LEU A 213 -14.53 -13.84 -12.67
CA LEU A 213 -14.28 -13.45 -14.06
C LEU A 213 -13.21 -14.31 -14.75
N VAL A 214 -12.13 -14.66 -14.03
CA VAL A 214 -11.08 -15.55 -14.56
C VAL A 214 -11.62 -16.97 -14.76
N ARG A 215 -12.51 -17.44 -13.88
CA ARG A 215 -13.18 -18.74 -14.06
C ARG A 215 -14.08 -18.75 -15.28
N ASP A 216 -14.84 -17.69 -15.48
CA ASP A 216 -15.68 -17.51 -16.67
C ASP A 216 -14.80 -17.45 -17.93
N MET A 217 -13.68 -16.75 -17.89
CA MET A 217 -12.74 -16.67 -19.03
C MET A 217 -12.22 -18.04 -19.48
N LYS A 218 -12.04 -18.99 -18.54
CA LYS A 218 -11.59 -20.35 -18.87
C LYS A 218 -12.56 -21.12 -19.76
N THR A 219 -13.85 -20.77 -19.78
CA THR A 219 -14.85 -21.44 -20.64
C THR A 219 -14.74 -21.02 -22.10
N TYR A 220 -14.00 -19.96 -22.39
CA TYR A 220 -13.85 -19.38 -23.73
C TYR A 220 -12.50 -19.69 -24.40
N ARG A 221 -11.74 -20.62 -23.83
CA ARG A 221 -10.47 -21.08 -24.41
C ARG A 221 -10.74 -21.96 -25.63
N LEU A 222 -10.04 -21.71 -26.73
CA LEU A 222 -10.05 -22.56 -27.91
C LEU A 222 -8.96 -23.64 -27.78
N GLU A 223 -9.23 -24.85 -28.28
CA GLU A 223 -8.30 -26.00 -28.21
C GLU A 223 -7.13 -25.90 -29.20
#